data_AF-A0AB39RAY3-F1
#
_entry.id   AF-A0AB39RAY3-F1
#
_cell.length_a   1.000
_cell.length_b   1.000
_cell.length_c   1.000
_cell.angle_alpha   90.00
_cell.angle_beta   90.00
_cell.angle_gamma   90.00
#
_symmetry.space_group_name_H-M   'P 1'
#
loop_
_entity.id
_entity.type
_entity.pdbx_description
1 polymer ?
#
loop_
_entity_poly.entity_id
_entity_poly.type
_entity_poly.pdbx_seq_one_letter_code
_entity_poly.pdbx_strand_id
1 'polypeptide(L)'
;MDESEHAVVLERFNTVLDELFAGTEVYVITPFWATEPEVPLLEPDAGYWQSLLVEDDPEPEFRTYCHLFAAQLPWQRGCIDKLLRDTADDKVAGVLVTDSLMQRIYHPYDGGADVFLTTPEERDRIRDRHTDWLSSHPSGL
;
A
#
# COMPACT_ATOMS: atom_id res chain seq x y z
N MET A 1 6.99 12.36 -10.39
CA MET A 1 6.51 13.73 -10.10
C MET A 1 7.71 14.66 -9.93
N ASP A 2 7.53 15.97 -9.71
CA ASP A 2 8.64 16.81 -9.21
C ASP A 2 8.81 16.68 -7.68
N GLU A 3 9.92 17.20 -7.12
CA GLU A 3 10.21 17.05 -5.69
C GLU A 3 9.18 17.76 -4.78
N SER A 4 8.57 18.85 -5.25
CA SER A 4 7.57 19.58 -4.50
C SER A 4 6.24 18.83 -4.43
N GLU A 5 5.84 18.21 -5.55
CA GLU A 5 4.70 17.31 -5.62
C GLU A 5 4.92 16.07 -4.75
N HIS A 6 6.11 15.46 -4.82
CA HIS A 6 6.47 14.33 -3.96
C HIS A 6 6.41 14.69 -2.47
N ALA A 7 6.87 15.87 -2.08
CA ALA A 7 6.80 16.30 -0.69
C ALA A 7 5.35 16.40 -0.19
N VAL A 8 4.43 16.93 -1.02
CA VAL A 8 3.01 17.02 -0.68
C VAL A 8 2.37 15.63 -0.58
N VAL A 9 2.65 14.74 -1.54
CA VAL A 9 2.10 13.38 -1.55
C VAL A 9 2.59 12.58 -0.33
N LEU A 10 3.89 12.61 -0.07
CA LEU A 10 4.47 11.95 1.10
C LEU A 10 3.93 12.51 2.41
N GLU A 11 3.74 13.82 2.49
CA GLU A 11 3.16 14.46 3.68
C GLU A 11 1.75 13.94 3.95
N ARG A 12 0.90 13.84 2.91
CA ARG A 12 -0.46 13.29 3.02
C ARG A 12 -0.46 11.82 3.41
N PHE A 13 0.33 11.00 2.73
CA PHE A 13 0.43 9.56 3.01
C PHE A 13 0.90 9.30 4.44
N ASN A 14 2.01 9.91 4.85
CA ASN A 14 2.52 9.71 6.20
C ASN A 14 1.57 10.26 7.27
N THR A 15 0.80 11.32 6.99
CA THR A 15 -0.18 11.82 7.96
C THR A 15 -1.28 10.81 8.26
N VAL A 16 -1.84 10.17 7.23
CA VAL A 16 -2.83 9.12 7.44
C VAL A 16 -2.22 7.90 8.12
N LEU A 17 -1.02 7.47 7.69
CA LEU A 17 -0.32 6.34 8.29
C LEU A 17 0.02 6.58 9.77
N ASP A 18 0.44 7.79 10.14
CA ASP A 18 0.66 8.18 11.54
C ASP A 18 -0.64 8.07 12.36
N GLU A 19 -1.78 8.52 11.82
CA GLU A 19 -3.07 8.37 12.51
C GLU A 19 -3.48 6.90 12.72
N LEU A 20 -3.14 6.02 11.77
CA LEU A 20 -3.51 4.61 11.82
C LEU A 20 -2.58 3.77 12.71
N PHE A 21 -1.27 4.07 12.69
CA PHE A 21 -0.22 3.16 13.12
C PHE A 21 0.83 3.78 14.06
N ALA A 22 0.70 5.04 14.49
CA ALA A 22 1.64 5.63 15.44
C ALA A 22 1.79 4.77 16.71
N GLY A 23 3.03 4.36 16.99
CA GLY A 23 3.37 3.54 18.15
C GLY A 23 3.01 2.06 18.02
N THR A 24 2.69 1.57 16.82
CA THR A 24 2.40 0.15 16.56
C THR A 24 3.43 -0.48 15.62
N GLU A 25 3.51 -1.81 15.64
CA GLU A 25 4.15 -2.58 14.57
C GLU A 25 3.20 -2.69 13.38
N VAL A 26 3.73 -2.63 12.17
CA VAL A 26 2.98 -2.80 10.92
C VAL A 26 3.57 -3.89 10.05
N TYR A 27 2.72 -4.49 9.23
CA TYR A 27 3.13 -5.22 8.05
C TYR A 27 3.06 -4.33 6.83
N VAL A 28 4.12 -4.34 6.03
CA VAL A 28 4.16 -3.73 4.71
C VAL A 28 4.22 -4.86 3.69
N ILE A 29 3.12 -5.06 2.99
CA ILE A 29 2.95 -6.10 1.98
C ILE A 29 3.17 -5.49 0.62
N THR A 30 4.13 -6.03 -0.13
CA THR A 30 4.49 -5.56 -1.47
C THR A 30 4.32 -6.71 -2.46
N PRO A 31 3.48 -6.56 -3.49
CA PRO A 31 3.38 -7.55 -4.56
C PRO A 31 4.49 -7.36 -5.59
N PHE A 32 4.94 -8.47 -6.16
CA PHE A 32 5.81 -8.51 -7.32
C PHE A 32 5.17 -9.40 -8.39
N TRP A 33 4.94 -8.82 -9.56
CA TRP A 33 4.30 -9.51 -10.68
C TRP A 33 5.35 -10.11 -11.60
N ALA A 34 5.20 -11.39 -11.92
CA ALA A 34 6.09 -12.13 -12.80
C ALA A 34 5.30 -13.03 -13.75
N THR A 35 5.88 -13.34 -14.91
CA THR A 35 5.37 -14.38 -15.81
C THR A 35 5.90 -15.77 -15.46
N GLU A 36 6.95 -15.82 -14.63
CA GLU A 36 7.64 -17.04 -14.23
C GLU A 36 7.30 -17.38 -12.77
N PRO A 37 7.27 -18.67 -12.40
CA PRO A 37 6.95 -19.11 -11.04
C PRO A 37 8.06 -18.84 -10.01
N GLU A 38 9.28 -18.53 -10.45
CA GLU A 38 10.43 -18.31 -9.57
C GLU A 38 10.27 -17.03 -8.75
N VAL A 39 10.31 -17.19 -7.43
CA VAL A 39 10.29 -16.06 -6.50
C VAL A 39 11.56 -15.22 -6.68
N PRO A 40 11.45 -13.89 -6.89
CA PRO A 40 12.62 -13.05 -7.02
C PRO A 40 13.39 -12.97 -5.69
N LEU A 41 14.72 -12.92 -5.79
CA LEU A 41 15.59 -12.64 -4.65
C LEU A 41 15.52 -11.14 -4.34
N LEU A 42 14.66 -10.76 -3.40
CA LEU A 42 14.54 -9.40 -2.88
C LEU A 42 15.39 -9.19 -1.62
N GLU A 43 15.55 -7.92 -1.24
CA GLU A 43 16.31 -7.49 -0.05
C GLU A 43 15.91 -8.27 1.22
N PRO A 44 16.85 -8.54 2.15
CA PRO A 44 16.66 -9.46 3.27
C PRO A 44 15.50 -9.10 4.22
N ASP A 45 15.15 -7.81 4.30
CA ASP A 45 14.18 -7.28 5.27
C ASP A 45 12.72 -7.53 4.85
N ALA A 46 12.47 -7.81 3.56
CA ALA A 46 11.16 -8.18 3.05
C ALA A 46 11.02 -9.71 3.02
N GLY A 47 10.43 -10.28 4.07
CA GLY A 47 10.19 -11.72 4.14
C GLY A 47 9.23 -12.17 3.04
N TYR A 48 9.64 -13.13 2.20
CA TYR A 48 8.72 -13.79 1.28
C TYR A 48 7.55 -14.40 2.04
N TRP A 49 6.32 -14.10 1.62
CA TRP A 49 5.12 -14.62 2.25
C TRP A 49 4.49 -15.75 1.44
N GLN A 50 4.06 -15.48 0.21
CA GLN A 50 3.40 -16.47 -0.65
C GLN A 50 3.42 -16.06 -2.12
N SER A 51 3.17 -17.02 -3.01
CA SER A 51 2.96 -16.78 -4.42
C SER A 51 1.55 -17.18 -4.80
N LEU A 52 0.87 -16.33 -5.56
CA LEU A 52 -0.46 -16.56 -6.08
C LEU A 52 -0.37 -16.70 -7.60
N LEU A 53 -0.89 -17.79 -8.15
CA LEU A 53 -1.12 -17.89 -9.58
C LEU A 53 -2.44 -17.17 -9.89
N VAL A 54 -2.40 -16.18 -10.77
CA VAL A 54 -3.60 -15.52 -11.28
C VAL A 54 -4.10 -16.32 -12.48
N GLU A 55 -5.25 -16.97 -12.31
CA GLU A 55 -5.90 -17.81 -13.32
C GLU A 55 -7.01 -17.07 -14.07
N ASP A 56 -6.79 -15.79 -14.37
CA ASP A 56 -7.71 -14.97 -15.16
C ASP A 56 -7.62 -15.27 -16.66
N ASP A 57 -6.48 -15.75 -17.14
CA ASP A 57 -6.28 -16.19 -18.52
C ASP A 57 -6.52 -17.72 -18.70
N PRO A 58 -7.38 -18.13 -19.66
CA PRO A 58 -7.60 -19.54 -19.98
C PRO A 58 -6.36 -20.24 -20.55
N GLU A 59 -5.44 -19.51 -21.18
CA GLU A 59 -4.21 -20.02 -21.76
C GLU A 59 -3.09 -20.01 -20.70
N PRO A 60 -2.55 -21.17 -20.27
CA PRO A 60 -1.63 -21.25 -19.15
C PRO A 60 -0.33 -20.43 -19.32
N GLU A 61 0.10 -20.17 -20.55
CA GLU A 61 1.30 -19.41 -20.88
C GLU A 61 1.17 -17.89 -20.69
N PHE A 62 -0.06 -17.37 -20.60
CA PHE A 62 -0.32 -15.94 -20.34
C PHE A 62 -0.69 -15.65 -18.88
N ARG A 63 -0.76 -16.68 -18.04
CA ARG A 63 -1.03 -16.52 -16.61
C ARG A 63 0.16 -15.86 -15.92
N THR A 64 -0.14 -15.07 -14.89
CA THR A 64 0.88 -14.35 -14.12
C THR A 64 0.94 -14.84 -12.69
N TYR A 65 2.13 -14.71 -12.10
CA TYR A 65 2.39 -14.95 -10.69
C TYR A 65 2.45 -13.61 -9.96
N CYS A 66 1.77 -13.54 -8.83
CA CYS A 66 1.91 -12.45 -7.86
C CYS A 66 2.64 -12.99 -6.63
N HIS A 67 3.89 -12.62 -6.47
CA HIS A 67 4.71 -12.94 -5.30
C HIS A 67 4.52 -11.85 -4.25
N LEU A 68 3.98 -12.21 -3.09
CA LEU A 68 3.76 -11.31 -1.97
C LEU A 68 4.92 -11.39 -1.00
N PHE A 69 5.49 -10.23 -0.69
CA PHE A 69 6.51 -10.04 0.34
C PHE A 69 5.90 -9.25 1.49
N ALA A 70 6.19 -9.63 2.73
CA ALA A 70 5.71 -8.97 3.93
C ALA A 70 6.88 -8.64 4.85
N ALA A 71 7.18 -7.35 4.98
CA ALA A 71 8.11 -6.84 5.99
C ALA A 71 7.33 -6.46 7.25
N GLN A 72 7.85 -6.82 8.42
CA GLN A 72 7.33 -6.33 9.70
C GLN A 72 8.29 -5.30 10.27
N LEU A 73 7.76 -4.13 10.65
CA LEU A 73 8.56 -3.08 11.27
C LEU A 73 7.76 -2.21 12.25
N PRO A 74 8.44 -1.60 13.24
CA PRO A 74 7.85 -0.52 14.03
C PRO A 74 7.53 0.66 13.11
N TRP A 75 6.29 1.14 13.13
CA TRP A 75 5.93 2.31 12.36
C TRP A 75 6.68 3.55 12.85
N GLN A 76 7.36 4.22 11.92
CA GLN A 76 7.96 5.53 12.11
C GLN A 76 7.74 6.35 10.84
N ARG A 77 7.30 7.59 10.99
CA ARG A 77 7.16 8.50 9.85
C ARG A 77 8.42 8.49 8.99
N GLY A 78 8.24 8.27 7.69
CA GLY A 78 9.33 8.22 6.72
C GLY A 78 10.00 6.85 6.52
N CYS A 79 9.67 5.83 7.33
CA CYS A 79 10.31 4.52 7.25
C CYS A 79 10.07 3.78 5.92
N ILE A 80 9.02 4.16 5.17
CA ILE A 80 8.69 3.62 3.85
C ILE A 80 8.57 4.68 2.76
N ASP A 81 9.15 5.87 2.94
CA ASP A 81 9.02 6.99 1.97
C ASP A 81 9.47 6.64 0.56
N LYS A 82 10.52 5.81 0.44
CA LYS A 82 10.98 5.33 -0.87
C LYS A 82 9.88 4.52 -1.56
N LEU A 83 9.26 3.58 -0.85
CA LEU A 83 8.17 2.76 -1.37
C LEU A 83 6.96 3.62 -1.74
N LEU A 84 6.59 4.56 -0.88
CA LEU A 84 5.49 5.50 -1.13
C LEU A 84 5.74 6.39 -2.36
N ARG A 85 6.98 6.85 -2.58
CA ARG A 85 7.38 7.57 -3.80
C ARG A 85 7.29 6.68 -5.04
N ASP A 86 7.79 5.46 -4.95
CA ASP A 86 7.73 4.51 -6.06
C ASP A 86 6.28 4.13 -6.40
N THR A 87 5.39 4.05 -5.41
CA THR A 87 3.94 3.89 -5.63
C THR A 87 3.28 5.12 -6.24
N ALA A 88 3.68 6.33 -5.80
CA ALA A 88 3.19 7.57 -6.40
C ALA A 88 3.63 7.73 -7.88
N ASP A 89 4.78 7.19 -8.24
CA ASP A 89 5.29 7.21 -9.62
C ASP A 89 4.82 6.00 -10.47
N ASP A 90 3.86 5.20 -9.98
CA ASP A 90 3.36 3.98 -10.64
C ASP A 90 4.46 2.94 -10.94
N LYS A 91 5.56 2.95 -10.18
CA LYS A 91 6.64 1.95 -10.26
C LYS A 91 6.33 0.70 -9.45
N VAL A 92 5.54 0.85 -8.39
CA VAL A 92 5.09 -0.25 -7.52
C VAL A 92 3.61 -0.08 -7.20
N ALA A 93 2.79 -1.05 -7.61
CA ALA A 93 1.35 -1.04 -7.38
C ALA A 93 0.92 -2.11 -6.36
N GLY A 94 -0.25 -1.95 -5.75
CA GLY A 94 -0.86 -2.97 -4.88
C GLY A 94 -0.24 -3.12 -3.50
N VAL A 95 0.51 -2.12 -3.03
CA VAL A 95 1.10 -2.10 -1.68
C VAL A 95 0.00 -2.07 -0.62
N LEU A 96 0.14 -2.84 0.44
CA LEU A 96 -0.72 -2.75 1.63
C LEU A 96 0.11 -2.48 2.87
N VAL A 97 -0.32 -1.53 3.71
CA VAL A 97 0.20 -1.32 5.06
C VAL A 97 -0.89 -1.64 6.05
N THR A 98 -0.62 -2.51 7.01
CA THR A 98 -1.63 -3.01 7.93
C THR A 98 -1.09 -3.27 9.33
N ASP A 99 -1.97 -3.18 10.33
CA ASP A 99 -1.68 -3.72 11.66
C ASP A 99 -1.64 -5.26 11.63
N SER A 100 -1.13 -5.87 12.69
CA SER A 100 -0.97 -7.33 12.77
C SER A 100 -2.28 -8.11 12.79
N LEU A 101 -3.41 -7.46 13.09
CA LEU A 101 -4.73 -8.07 13.14
C LEU A 101 -5.58 -7.79 11.88
N MET A 102 -5.02 -7.09 10.89
CA MET A 102 -5.74 -6.72 9.65
C MET A 102 -7.04 -5.93 9.93
N GLN A 103 -7.03 -5.10 10.98
CA GLN A 103 -8.16 -4.25 11.36
C GLN A 103 -8.08 -2.86 10.71
N ARG A 104 -6.88 -2.45 10.31
CA ARG A 104 -6.64 -1.20 9.59
C ARG A 104 -5.72 -1.48 8.43
N ILE A 105 -6.20 -1.22 7.22
CA ILE A 105 -5.42 -1.43 5.99
C ILE A 105 -5.37 -0.11 5.24
N TYR A 106 -4.17 0.26 4.82
CA TYR A 106 -3.88 1.40 3.99
C TYR A 106 -3.31 0.92 2.65
N HIS A 107 -3.92 1.32 1.54
CA HIS A 107 -3.57 0.92 0.18
C HIS A 107 -3.24 2.16 -0.66
N PRO A 108 -1.97 2.59 -0.72
CA PRO A 108 -1.56 3.74 -1.54
C PRO A 108 -1.49 3.39 -3.03
N TYR A 109 -1.69 4.40 -3.86
CA TYR A 109 -1.55 4.39 -5.32
C TYR A 109 -1.25 5.82 -5.83
N ASP A 110 -0.89 6.01 -7.10
CA ASP A 110 -0.52 7.33 -7.67
C ASP A 110 -1.51 8.45 -7.29
N GLY A 111 -2.80 8.23 -7.55
CA GLY A 111 -3.85 9.22 -7.29
C GLY A 111 -4.25 9.42 -5.82
N GLY A 112 -3.73 8.64 -4.86
CA GLY A 112 -4.18 8.72 -3.47
C GLY A 112 -4.01 7.42 -2.68
N ALA A 113 -4.98 7.11 -1.83
CA ALA A 113 -4.98 5.87 -1.06
C ALA A 113 -6.38 5.49 -0.61
N ASP A 114 -6.60 4.20 -0.49
CA ASP A 114 -7.78 3.65 0.17
C ASP A 114 -7.46 3.27 1.62
N VAL A 115 -8.42 3.50 2.51
CA VAL A 115 -8.32 3.14 3.93
C VAL A 115 -9.47 2.22 4.30
N PHE A 116 -9.15 0.99 4.68
CA PHE A 116 -10.12 -0.01 5.11
C PHE A 116 -10.08 -0.13 6.63
N LEU A 117 -11.24 0.03 7.26
CA LEU A 117 -11.41 0.08 8.70
C LEU A 117 -12.58 -0.80 9.12
N THR A 118 -12.49 -1.36 10.31
CA THR A 118 -13.48 -2.35 10.79
C THR A 118 -14.88 -1.78 11.05
N THR A 119 -15.00 -0.46 11.24
CA THR A 119 -16.29 0.18 11.58
C THR A 119 -16.59 1.41 10.73
N PRO A 120 -17.86 1.65 10.37
CA PRO A 120 -18.29 2.88 9.72
C PRO A 120 -17.93 4.13 10.52
N GLU A 121 -18.00 4.07 11.86
CA GLU A 121 -17.73 5.21 12.73
C GLU A 121 -16.25 5.62 12.71
N GLU A 122 -15.32 4.67 12.66
CA GLU A 122 -13.89 4.95 12.52
C GLU A 122 -13.59 5.49 11.11
N ARG A 123 -14.17 4.88 10.08
CA ARG A 123 -14.08 5.35 8.69
C ARG A 123 -14.57 6.79 8.54
N ASP A 124 -15.76 7.09 9.05
CA ASP A 124 -16.36 8.41 8.93
C ASP A 124 -15.54 9.45 9.69
N ARG A 125 -14.99 9.11 10.87
CA ARG A 125 -14.09 10.00 11.61
C ARG A 125 -12.82 10.33 10.82
N ILE A 126 -12.19 9.33 10.20
CA ILE A 126 -10.97 9.53 9.40
C ILE A 126 -11.29 10.33 8.14
N ARG A 127 -12.36 9.97 7.42
CA ARG A 127 -12.85 10.73 6.25
C ARG A 127 -13.06 12.20 6.60
N ASP A 128 -13.79 12.49 7.67
CA ASP A 128 -14.19 13.84 8.02
C ASP A 128 -12.97 14.72 8.37
N ARG A 129 -11.91 14.16 8.96
CA ARG A 129 -10.63 14.85 9.21
C ARG A 129 -9.89 15.27 7.93
N HIS A 130 -10.05 14.49 6.86
CA HIS A 130 -9.33 14.66 5.60
C HIS A 130 -10.24 15.12 4.47
N THR A 131 -11.37 15.74 4.80
CA THR A 131 -12.38 16.19 3.82
C THR A 131 -11.78 17.06 2.72
N ASP A 132 -10.83 17.93 3.06
CA ASP A 132 -10.16 18.84 2.11
C ASP A 132 -9.25 18.12 1.10
N TRP A 133 -8.96 16.84 1.31
CA TRP A 133 -8.13 16.03 0.43
C TRP A 133 -8.94 15.09 -0.48
N LEU A 134 -10.24 14.93 -0.21
CA LEU A 134 -11.10 14.05 -0.97
C LEU A 134 -11.32 14.59 -2.39
N SER A 135 -11.32 13.69 -3.37
CA SER A 135 -11.69 14.03 -4.74
C SER A 135 -13.10 14.59 -4.77
N SER A 136 -13.30 15.69 -5.52
CA SER A 136 -14.64 16.23 -5.79
C SER A 136 -15.43 15.37 -6.78
N HIS A 137 -14.80 14.35 -7.36
CA HIS A 137 -15.45 13.49 -8.34
C HIS A 137 -16.46 12.55 -7.65
N PRO A 138 -17.67 12.33 -8.23
CA PRO A 138 -18.72 11.52 -7.59
C PRO A 138 -18.32 10.06 -7.30
N SER A 139 -17.35 9.52 -8.04
CA SER A 139 -16.82 8.17 -7.83
C SER A 139 -15.66 8.10 -6.84
N GLY A 140 -15.21 9.23 -6.30
CA GLY A 140 -14.02 9.31 -5.45
C GLY A 140 -12.68 9.20 -6.18
N LEU A 141 -12.70 9.08 -7.52
CA LEU A 141 -11.55 9.12 -8.42
C LEU A 141 -11.48 10.49 -9.08
#